data_AF-A0AAD8TWA5-F1
#
_entry.id   AF-A0AAD8TWA5-F1
#
_cell.length_a   1.000
_cell.length_b   1.000
_cell.length_c   1.000
_cell.angle_alpha   90.00
_cell.angle_beta   90.00
_cell.angle_gamma   90.00
#
_symmetry.space_group_name_H-M   'P 1'
#
loop_
_entity.id
_entity.type
_entity.pdbx_description
1 polymer ?
#
loop_
_entity_poly.entity_id
_entity_poly.type
_entity_poly.pdbx_seq_one_letter_code
_entity_poly.pdbx_strand_id
1 'polypeptide(L)'
;MVPDHSFFEALVACLVAIAPKDHYKRLDEGSIVLKLSKTFTFCKEGVLLEGESSPIRSDIVIYGTGYRGDEKINNMFKSEYFRSIAVGSTSTTLPLYREVIHPKIPQLAVLGYSESLSNLYTTEIRAKWITHFMDGGFRLPCSKAMQKDVLEWEKYMKRYSRGYFRRSCISVLNIWYNDQLCKDMGCNPRRKNGFFAELFEVYGPGDYANLHPK
;
A
#
# COMPACT_ATOMS: atom_id res chain seq x y z
N MET A 1 -23.43 7.64 -5.68
CA MET A 1 -22.61 8.30 -4.66
C MET A 1 -21.30 8.67 -5.32
N VAL A 2 -20.89 9.94 -5.29
CA VAL A 2 -19.65 10.41 -5.93
C VAL A 2 -18.61 10.63 -4.83
N PRO A 3 -17.39 10.09 -4.95
CA PRO A 3 -16.35 10.33 -3.95
C PRO A 3 -15.90 11.79 -3.92
N ASP A 4 -15.53 12.29 -2.73
CA ASP A 4 -14.98 13.65 -2.53
C ASP A 4 -13.51 13.79 -2.96
N HIS A 5 -12.97 12.79 -3.66
CA HIS A 5 -11.59 12.76 -4.15
C HIS A 5 -11.56 12.48 -5.66
N SER A 6 -10.51 12.92 -6.33
CA SER A 6 -10.31 12.69 -7.76
C SER A 6 -9.93 11.24 -8.06
N PHE A 7 -10.22 10.78 -9.27
CA PHE A 7 -9.79 9.46 -9.75
C PHE A 7 -8.27 9.29 -9.68
N PHE A 8 -7.51 10.35 -9.97
CA PHE A 8 -6.06 10.33 -9.86
C PHE A 8 -5.60 10.09 -8.42
N GLU A 9 -6.15 10.82 -7.45
CA GLU A 9 -5.86 10.58 -6.02
C GLU A 9 -6.22 9.15 -5.60
N ALA A 10 -7.36 8.62 -6.08
CA ALA A 10 -7.76 7.24 -5.81
C ALA A 10 -6.74 6.22 -6.35
N LEU A 11 -6.23 6.44 -7.56
CA LEU A 11 -5.22 5.57 -8.18
C LEU A 11 -3.89 5.61 -7.43
N VAL A 12 -3.40 6.82 -7.11
CA VAL A 12 -2.13 6.98 -6.38
C VAL A 12 -2.22 6.35 -4.99
N ALA A 13 -3.38 6.46 -4.32
CA ALA A 13 -3.58 5.94 -2.98
C ALA A 13 -4.10 4.49 -2.91
N CYS A 14 -4.17 3.76 -4.03
CA CYS A 14 -4.72 2.39 -4.07
C CYS A 14 -6.17 2.29 -3.53
N LEU A 15 -7.01 3.31 -3.73
CA LEU A 15 -8.42 3.31 -3.31
C LEU A 15 -9.36 2.73 -4.37
N VAL A 16 -8.87 2.50 -5.59
CA VAL A 16 -9.66 1.90 -6.66
C VAL A 16 -9.84 0.42 -6.38
N ALA A 17 -11.09 -0.04 -6.43
CA ALA A 17 -11.46 -1.43 -6.26
C ALA A 17 -12.14 -1.95 -7.52
N ILE A 18 -12.00 -3.27 -7.76
CA ILE A 18 -12.75 -3.96 -8.80
C ILE A 18 -14.14 -4.27 -8.25
N ALA A 19 -15.18 -3.81 -8.95
CA ALA A 19 -16.55 -4.11 -8.59
C ALA A 19 -16.77 -5.63 -8.66
N PRO A 20 -17.36 -6.26 -7.64
CA PRO A 20 -17.75 -7.67 -7.71
C PRO A 20 -18.68 -7.93 -8.89
N LYS A 21 -18.69 -9.19 -9.36
CA LYS A 21 -19.62 -9.62 -10.41
C LYS A 21 -21.06 -9.21 -10.04
N ASP A 22 -21.77 -8.66 -11.02
CA ASP A 22 -23.17 -8.21 -10.89
C ASP A 22 -23.41 -7.09 -9.86
N HIS A 23 -22.38 -6.40 -9.35
CA HIS A 23 -22.54 -5.34 -8.35
C HIS A 23 -23.55 -4.26 -8.78
N TYR A 24 -23.39 -3.70 -9.99
CA TYR A 24 -24.28 -2.66 -10.52
C TYR A 24 -25.68 -3.19 -10.81
N LYS A 25 -25.80 -4.41 -11.36
CA LYS A 25 -27.09 -5.07 -11.56
C LYS A 25 -27.87 -5.20 -10.25
N ARG A 26 -27.20 -5.59 -9.15
CA ARG A 26 -27.83 -5.68 -7.82
C ARG A 26 -28.21 -4.33 -7.22
N LEU A 27 -27.52 -3.25 -7.61
CA LEU A 27 -27.95 -1.89 -7.27
C LEU A 27 -29.22 -1.53 -8.03
N ASP A 28 -29.26 -1.79 -9.34
CA ASP A 28 -30.42 -1.48 -10.20
C ASP A 28 -31.67 -2.26 -9.78
N GLU A 29 -31.52 -3.53 -9.40
CA GLU A 29 -32.60 -4.38 -8.90
C GLU A 29 -33.00 -4.10 -7.44
N GLY A 30 -32.29 -3.20 -6.74
CA GLY A 30 -32.57 -2.83 -5.35
C GLY A 30 -32.15 -3.87 -4.30
N SER A 31 -31.41 -4.92 -4.69
CA SER A 31 -30.86 -5.91 -3.76
C SER A 31 -29.69 -5.37 -2.93
N ILE A 32 -29.02 -4.32 -3.40
CA ILE A 32 -28.05 -3.53 -2.63
C ILE A 32 -28.58 -2.11 -2.56
N VAL A 33 -28.76 -1.59 -1.35
CA VAL A 33 -29.19 -0.20 -1.13
C VAL A 33 -28.03 0.58 -0.52
N LEU A 34 -27.54 1.58 -1.24
CA LEU A 34 -26.47 2.44 -0.76
C LEU A 34 -27.04 3.53 0.15
N LYS A 35 -26.50 3.62 1.37
CA LYS A 35 -26.80 4.67 2.34
C LYS A 35 -25.50 5.35 2.75
N LEU A 36 -25.45 6.67 2.61
CA LEU A 36 -24.32 7.47 3.08
C LEU A 36 -24.64 8.00 4.48
N SER A 37 -23.80 7.70 5.45
CA SER A 37 -23.88 8.29 6.78
C SER A 37 -22.50 8.33 7.43
N LYS A 38 -22.26 9.33 8.28
CA LYS A 38 -20.99 9.46 9.02
C LYS A 38 -20.98 8.63 10.30
N THR A 39 -22.15 8.49 10.93
CA THR A 39 -22.31 7.77 12.19
C THR A 39 -23.61 6.98 12.20
N PHE A 40 -23.67 5.97 13.06
CA PHE A 40 -24.87 5.18 13.26
C PHE A 40 -24.93 4.66 14.69
N THR A 41 -26.12 4.30 15.13
CA THR A 41 -26.35 3.65 16.42
C THR A 41 -27.13 2.36 16.23
N PHE A 42 -26.97 1.43 17.18
CA PHE A 42 -27.76 0.21 17.21
C PHE A 42 -29.06 0.44 17.98
N CYS A 43 -30.11 -0.22 17.51
CA CYS A 43 -31.38 -0.34 18.19
C CYS A 43 -31.86 -1.80 18.11
N LYS A 44 -32.95 -2.12 18.79
CA LYS A 44 -33.47 -3.49 18.85
C LYS A 44 -33.84 -4.03 17.46
N GLU A 45 -34.28 -3.15 16.57
CA GLU A 45 -34.75 -3.50 15.23
C GLU A 45 -33.63 -3.49 14.16
N GLY A 46 -32.44 -2.97 14.47
CA GLY A 46 -31.34 -2.86 13.51
C GLY A 46 -30.46 -1.64 13.76
N VAL A 47 -30.23 -0.85 12.70
CA VAL A 47 -29.28 0.28 12.71
C VAL A 47 -29.99 1.59 12.39
N LEU A 48 -29.82 2.62 13.23
CA LEU A 48 -30.28 3.98 12.96
C LEU A 48 -29.12 4.82 12.44
N LEU A 49 -29.24 5.35 11.23
CA LEU A 49 -28.25 6.24 10.64
C LEU A 49 -28.48 7.68 11.09
N GLU A 50 -27.42 8.46 11.18
CA GLU A 50 -27.52 9.89 11.46
C GLU A 50 -28.41 10.61 10.43
N GLY A 51 -29.40 11.36 10.91
CA GLY A 51 -30.35 12.12 10.08
C GLY A 51 -31.56 11.32 9.59
N GLU A 52 -31.59 10.00 9.75
CA GLU A 52 -32.76 9.17 9.42
C GLU A 52 -33.72 9.13 10.62
N SER A 53 -35.03 9.19 10.35
CA SER A 53 -36.07 9.12 11.39
C SER A 53 -36.46 7.70 11.78
N SER A 54 -36.08 6.71 10.97
CA SER A 54 -36.45 5.31 11.16
C SER A 54 -35.25 4.38 11.04
N PRO A 55 -35.18 3.31 11.85
CA PRO A 55 -34.10 2.33 11.74
C PRO A 55 -34.15 1.52 10.45
N ILE A 56 -32.97 1.21 9.92
CA ILE A 56 -32.78 0.18 8.90
C ILE A 56 -32.83 -1.18 9.59
N ARG A 57 -33.92 -1.92 9.34
CA ARG A 57 -34.07 -3.28 9.86
C ARG A 57 -32.94 -4.17 9.37
N SER A 58 -32.24 -4.80 10.30
CA SER A 58 -31.03 -5.57 10.01
C SER A 58 -30.91 -6.76 10.96
N ASP A 59 -30.81 -7.97 10.41
CA ASP A 59 -30.54 -9.18 11.20
C ASP A 59 -29.05 -9.36 11.51
N ILE A 60 -28.18 -8.91 10.60
CA ILE A 60 -26.72 -9.03 10.68
C ILE A 60 -26.08 -7.71 10.28
N VAL A 61 -25.08 -7.28 11.06
CA VAL A 61 -24.24 -6.12 10.74
C VAL A 61 -22.78 -6.56 10.61
N ILE A 62 -22.18 -6.31 9.44
CA ILE A 62 -20.79 -6.68 9.13
C ILE A 62 -19.94 -5.42 9.04
N TYR A 63 -18.90 -5.34 9.87
CA TYR A 63 -17.95 -4.21 9.86
C TYR A 63 -16.89 -4.37 8.77
N GLY A 64 -17.13 -3.76 7.62
CA GLY A 64 -16.14 -3.61 6.53
C GLY A 64 -15.20 -2.40 6.73
N THR A 65 -14.76 -2.10 7.95
CA THR A 65 -14.06 -0.84 8.31
C THR A 65 -12.53 -0.88 8.17
N GLY A 66 -11.98 -1.95 7.58
CA GLY A 66 -10.54 -2.10 7.35
C GLY A 66 -9.76 -2.64 8.56
N TYR A 67 -8.44 -2.42 8.56
CA TYR A 67 -7.51 -2.98 9.55
C TYR A 67 -6.55 -1.93 10.11
N ARG A 68 -6.10 -2.12 11.35
CA ARG A 68 -5.11 -1.25 12.02
C ARG A 68 -3.69 -1.80 11.87
N GLY A 69 -3.08 -1.59 10.71
CA GLY A 69 -1.72 -2.09 10.39
C GLY A 69 -0.64 -1.60 11.37
N ASP A 70 -0.68 -0.33 11.74
CA ASP A 70 0.32 0.28 12.62
C ASP A 70 0.30 -0.32 14.03
N GLU A 71 -0.89 -0.54 14.56
CA GLU A 71 -1.08 -1.15 15.88
C GLU A 71 -0.50 -2.57 15.88
N LYS A 72 -0.70 -3.32 14.79
CA LYS A 72 -0.12 -4.65 14.62
C LYS A 72 1.42 -4.61 14.64
N ILE A 73 2.04 -3.71 13.87
CA ILE A 73 3.51 -3.57 13.84
C ILE A 73 4.05 -3.14 15.21
N ASN A 74 3.45 -2.12 15.83
CA ASN A 74 3.89 -1.65 17.14
C ASN A 74 3.81 -2.75 18.20
N ASN A 75 2.74 -3.54 18.20
CA ASN A 75 2.53 -4.60 19.17
C ASN A 75 3.49 -5.79 19.01
N MET A 76 4.22 -5.91 17.88
CA MET A 76 5.28 -6.93 17.73
C MET A 76 6.47 -6.67 18.64
N PHE A 77 6.73 -5.41 19.01
CA PHE A 77 7.89 -5.04 19.82
C PHE A 77 7.53 -5.06 21.30
N LYS A 78 8.40 -5.64 22.15
CA LYS A 78 8.33 -5.48 23.61
C LYS A 78 8.98 -4.18 24.08
N SER A 79 10.03 -3.73 23.39
CA SER A 79 10.77 -2.51 23.74
C SER A 79 9.93 -1.27 23.44
N GLU A 80 9.78 -0.40 24.44
CA GLU A 80 9.10 0.89 24.31
C GLU A 80 9.82 1.80 23.30
N TYR A 81 11.16 1.75 23.25
CA TYR A 81 11.93 2.48 22.26
C TYR A 81 11.60 2.04 20.83
N PHE A 82 11.51 0.73 20.56
CA PHE A 82 11.16 0.27 19.21
C PHE A 82 9.71 0.57 18.87
N ARG A 83 8.78 0.46 19.84
CA ARG A 83 7.38 0.90 19.65
C ARG A 83 7.29 2.37 19.26
N SER A 84 8.10 3.24 19.85
CA SER A 84 8.04 4.69 19.57
C SER A 84 8.57 5.07 18.19
N ILE A 85 9.37 4.21 17.54
CA ILE A 85 9.95 4.50 16.22
C ILE A 85 9.42 3.63 15.08
N ALA A 86 8.85 2.46 15.35
CA ALA A 86 8.54 1.44 14.33
C ALA A 86 7.59 1.92 13.22
N VAL A 87 6.58 2.72 13.57
CA VAL A 87 5.55 3.20 12.62
C VAL A 87 5.58 4.72 12.38
N GLY A 88 6.52 5.42 13.01
CA GLY A 88 6.60 6.88 12.99
C GLY A 88 5.35 7.59 13.54
N SER A 89 5.23 8.88 13.23
CA SER A 89 4.05 9.70 13.57
C SER A 89 2.88 9.36 12.65
N THR A 90 1.63 9.57 13.11
CA THR A 90 0.44 9.45 12.26
C THR A 90 0.43 10.46 11.10
N SER A 91 1.22 11.53 11.21
CA SER A 91 1.39 12.56 10.18
C SER A 91 2.47 12.25 9.14
N THR A 92 3.15 11.10 9.22
CA THR A 92 4.22 10.67 8.31
C THR A 92 3.87 9.35 7.63
N THR A 93 4.56 9.01 6.55
CA THR A 93 4.56 7.63 6.05
C THR A 93 5.30 6.72 7.03
N LEU A 94 5.20 5.40 6.83
CA LEU A 94 6.04 4.50 7.60
C LEU A 94 7.51 4.69 7.23
N PRO A 95 8.43 4.67 8.22
CA PRO A 95 9.84 4.92 7.97
C PRO A 95 10.54 3.68 7.42
N LEU A 96 10.20 3.27 6.19
CA LEU A 96 10.74 2.09 5.53
C LEU A 96 11.54 2.48 4.28
N TYR A 97 12.85 2.29 4.31
CA TYR A 97 13.70 2.41 3.14
C TYR A 97 13.30 1.36 2.09
N ARG A 98 13.14 1.81 0.83
CA ARG A 98 12.57 1.01 -0.25
C ARG A 98 11.23 0.38 0.11
N GLU A 99 10.48 0.95 1.05
CA GLU A 99 9.23 0.36 1.57
C GLU A 99 9.41 -1.05 2.20
N VAL A 100 10.64 -1.37 2.66
CA VAL A 100 11.00 -2.69 3.18
C VAL A 100 11.78 -2.62 4.49
N ILE A 101 12.89 -1.88 4.55
CA ILE A 101 13.83 -1.94 5.70
C ILE A 101 13.65 -0.73 6.62
N HIS A 102 13.57 -0.96 7.93
CA HIS A 102 13.53 0.13 8.89
C HIS A 102 14.93 0.70 9.17
N PRO A 103 15.22 1.99 8.90
CA PRO A 103 16.59 2.54 8.98
C PRO A 103 17.24 2.52 10.37
N LYS A 104 16.43 2.40 11.44
CA LYS A 104 16.88 2.46 12.84
C LYS A 104 16.64 1.18 13.65
N ILE A 105 15.90 0.21 13.10
CA ILE A 105 15.65 -1.06 13.81
C ILE A 105 16.48 -2.10 13.08
N PRO A 106 17.56 -2.61 13.69
CA PRO A 106 18.42 -3.58 13.03
C PRO A 106 17.68 -4.90 12.82
N GLN A 107 18.05 -5.64 11.76
CA GLN A 107 17.55 -6.99 11.48
C GLN A 107 16.01 -7.08 11.35
N LEU A 108 15.38 -6.01 10.85
CA LEU A 108 13.95 -5.96 10.56
C LEU A 108 13.72 -5.58 9.10
N ALA A 109 12.97 -6.44 8.40
CA ALA A 109 12.36 -6.12 7.12
C ALA A 109 10.85 -6.35 7.21
N VAL A 110 10.06 -5.44 6.64
CA VAL A 110 8.60 -5.50 6.61
C VAL A 110 8.17 -5.67 5.16
N LEU A 111 7.53 -6.79 4.86
CA LEU A 111 6.96 -7.07 3.54
C LEU A 111 5.43 -6.97 3.60
N GLY A 112 4.85 -6.26 2.64
CA GLY A 112 3.39 -6.19 2.47
C GLY A 112 2.69 -5.11 3.30
N TYR A 113 3.43 -4.20 3.96
CA TYR A 113 2.80 -3.01 4.54
C TYR A 113 2.36 -2.02 3.45
N SER A 114 3.27 -1.72 2.51
CA SER A 114 2.99 -0.88 1.36
C SER A 114 2.35 -1.68 0.24
N GLU A 115 1.34 -1.08 -0.37
CA GLU A 115 0.48 -1.74 -1.35
C GLU A 115 0.85 -1.39 -2.79
N SER A 116 0.34 -2.21 -3.71
CA SER A 116 0.30 -1.94 -5.15
C SER A 116 -1.00 -2.50 -5.73
N LEU A 117 -1.33 -2.17 -6.98
CA LEU A 117 -2.48 -2.73 -7.71
C LEU A 117 -2.43 -4.26 -7.76
N SER A 118 -1.23 -4.84 -7.74
CA SER A 118 -1.06 -6.26 -7.46
C SER A 118 0.10 -6.49 -6.50
N ASN A 119 -0.26 -6.87 -5.27
CA ASN A 119 0.68 -7.09 -4.17
C ASN A 119 1.55 -8.33 -4.34
N LEU A 120 1.09 -9.36 -5.07
CA LEU A 120 1.82 -10.62 -5.18
C LEU A 120 3.19 -10.42 -5.86
N TYR A 121 3.22 -9.88 -7.08
CA TYR A 121 4.49 -9.65 -7.79
C TYR A 121 5.37 -8.61 -7.08
N THR A 122 4.75 -7.58 -6.47
CA THR A 122 5.50 -6.53 -5.75
C THR A 122 6.19 -7.12 -4.52
N THR A 123 5.51 -8.04 -3.83
CA THR A 123 6.09 -8.74 -2.68
C THR A 123 7.17 -9.73 -3.13
N GLU A 124 6.99 -10.40 -4.27
CA GLU A 124 7.99 -11.31 -4.84
C GLU A 124 9.32 -10.59 -5.12
N ILE A 125 9.30 -9.44 -5.83
CA ILE A 125 10.53 -8.71 -6.12
C ILE A 125 11.19 -8.16 -4.85
N ARG A 126 10.41 -7.71 -3.86
CA ARG A 126 10.95 -7.29 -2.55
C ARG A 126 11.58 -8.45 -1.80
N ALA A 127 10.98 -9.64 -1.86
CA ALA A 127 11.56 -10.84 -1.27
C ALA A 127 12.90 -11.19 -1.96
N LYS A 128 12.95 -11.19 -3.29
CA LYS A 128 14.20 -11.36 -4.05
C LYS A 128 15.27 -10.34 -3.64
N TRP A 129 14.90 -9.07 -3.51
CA TRP A 129 15.78 -7.98 -3.07
C TRP A 129 16.33 -8.20 -1.66
N ILE A 130 15.48 -8.57 -0.69
CA ILE A 130 15.93 -8.88 0.68
C ILE A 130 16.85 -10.11 0.68
N THR A 131 16.48 -11.18 -0.01
CA THR A 131 17.29 -12.40 -0.06
C THR A 131 18.67 -12.12 -0.64
N HIS A 132 18.74 -11.35 -1.72
CA HIS A 132 20.01 -10.96 -2.31
C HIS A 132 20.85 -10.05 -1.39
N PHE A 133 20.22 -9.16 -0.63
CA PHE A 133 20.88 -8.39 0.42
C PHE A 133 21.45 -9.30 1.53
N MET A 134 20.65 -10.25 2.01
CA MET A 134 21.04 -11.18 3.08
C MET A 134 22.18 -12.10 2.67
N ASP A 135 22.27 -12.45 1.38
CA ASP A 135 23.37 -13.20 0.78
C ASP A 135 24.64 -12.34 0.55
N GLY A 136 24.59 -11.05 0.90
CA GLY A 136 25.72 -10.12 0.74
C GLY A 136 25.89 -9.58 -0.68
N GLY A 137 24.91 -9.77 -1.57
CA GLY A 137 24.95 -9.32 -2.96
C GLY A 137 25.05 -7.80 -3.13
N PHE A 138 24.58 -7.04 -2.14
CA PHE A 138 24.83 -5.59 -2.06
C PHE A 138 24.84 -5.11 -0.61
N ARG A 139 25.27 -3.86 -0.40
CA ARG A 139 25.25 -3.20 0.90
C ARG A 139 24.20 -2.11 0.93
N LEU A 140 23.45 -2.03 2.03
CA LEU A 140 22.57 -0.91 2.27
C LEU A 140 23.39 0.38 2.48
N PRO A 141 22.84 1.54 2.09
CA PRO A 141 23.44 2.81 2.45
C PRO A 141 23.34 3.05 3.96
N CYS A 142 24.07 4.06 4.47
CA CYS A 142 24.03 4.38 5.89
C CYS A 142 22.63 4.84 6.33
N SER A 143 22.32 4.71 7.63
CA SER A 143 20.99 5.04 8.19
C SER A 143 20.52 6.46 7.83
N LYS A 144 21.45 7.44 7.80
CA LYS A 144 21.15 8.83 7.40
C LYS A 144 20.68 8.93 5.94
N ALA A 145 21.31 8.19 5.03
CA ALA A 145 20.92 8.18 3.63
C ALA A 145 19.59 7.47 3.42
N MET A 146 19.36 6.34 4.11
CA MET A 146 18.06 5.66 4.10
C MET A 146 16.92 6.57 4.61
N GLN A 147 17.14 7.31 5.70
CA GLN A 147 16.17 8.27 6.21
C GLN A 147 15.89 9.42 5.23
N LYS A 148 16.90 9.88 4.48
CA LYS A 148 16.70 10.89 3.44
C LYS A 148 15.79 10.37 2.31
N ASP A 149 16.00 9.13 1.86
CA ASP A 149 15.15 8.47 0.85
C ASP A 149 13.69 8.36 1.34
N VAL A 150 13.49 7.92 2.58
CA VAL A 150 12.17 7.88 3.23
C VAL A 150 11.48 9.25 3.25
N LEU A 151 12.22 10.32 3.56
CA LEU A 151 11.66 11.68 3.56
C LEU A 151 11.29 12.16 2.16
N GLU A 152 12.06 11.80 1.13
CA GLU A 152 11.68 12.12 -0.26
C GLU A 152 10.43 11.33 -0.69
N TRP A 153 10.33 10.06 -0.30
CA TRP A 153 9.12 9.26 -0.52
C TRP A 153 7.91 9.86 0.20
N GLU A 154 8.07 10.31 1.45
CA GLU A 154 7.00 10.96 2.21
C GLU A 154 6.49 12.22 1.49
N LYS A 155 7.39 13.08 0.98
CA LYS A 155 7.01 14.28 0.22
C LYS A 155 6.19 13.92 -1.02
N TYR A 156 6.63 12.89 -1.75
CA TYR A 156 5.89 12.38 -2.90
C TYR A 156 4.48 11.92 -2.49
N MET A 157 4.37 11.06 -1.48
CA MET A 157 3.10 10.51 -1.02
C MET A 157 2.15 11.62 -0.53
N LYS A 158 2.65 12.59 0.24
CA LYS A 158 1.85 13.72 0.71
C LYS A 158 1.35 14.61 -0.43
N ARG A 159 2.18 14.81 -1.46
CA ARG A 159 1.82 15.63 -2.63
C ARG A 159 0.67 15.03 -3.44
N TYR A 160 0.67 13.71 -3.61
CA TYR A 160 -0.24 13.06 -4.58
C TYR A 160 -1.35 12.20 -3.95
N SER A 161 -1.19 11.73 -2.70
CA SER A 161 -2.22 10.91 -2.00
C SER A 161 -3.00 11.67 -0.93
N ARG A 162 -2.64 12.93 -0.63
CA ARG A 162 -3.25 13.78 0.40
C ARG A 162 -3.55 12.98 1.68
N GLY A 163 -4.78 12.94 2.18
CA GLY A 163 -5.15 12.26 3.43
C GLY A 163 -4.86 10.76 3.49
N TYR A 164 -4.55 10.13 2.36
CA TYR A 164 -4.27 8.70 2.26
C TYR A 164 -2.78 8.36 2.14
N PHE A 165 -1.88 9.34 2.31
CA PHE A 165 -0.42 9.15 2.18
C PHE A 165 0.11 7.97 3.02
N ARG A 166 -0.49 7.72 4.18
CA ARG A 166 -0.01 6.72 5.15
C ARG A 166 -0.12 5.28 4.64
N ARG A 167 -1.07 5.01 3.75
CA ARG A 167 -1.25 3.69 3.13
C ARG A 167 -0.04 3.26 2.28
N SER A 168 0.79 4.23 1.86
CA SER A 168 2.03 4.02 1.11
C SER A 168 1.85 3.07 -0.08
N CYS A 169 1.14 3.54 -1.11
CA CYS A 169 0.86 2.79 -2.32
C CYS A 169 1.89 3.12 -3.40
N ILE A 170 2.52 2.12 -4.01
CA ILE A 170 3.53 2.30 -5.08
C ILE A 170 2.96 2.16 -6.49
N SER A 171 1.65 1.94 -6.64
CA SER A 171 1.00 1.53 -7.91
C SER A 171 1.36 2.38 -9.11
N VAL A 172 1.28 3.71 -8.98
CA VAL A 172 1.54 4.64 -10.08
C VAL A 172 3.04 4.80 -10.41
N LEU A 173 3.91 4.32 -9.53
CA LEU A 173 5.38 4.34 -9.69
C LEU A 173 5.97 2.93 -9.74
N ASN A 174 5.17 1.90 -10.01
CA ASN A 174 5.60 0.53 -9.81
C ASN A 174 6.84 0.16 -10.63
N ILE A 175 6.89 0.58 -11.91
CA ILE A 175 8.06 0.39 -12.79
C ILE A 175 9.29 1.06 -12.18
N TRP A 176 9.21 2.35 -11.89
CA TRP A 176 10.32 3.10 -11.30
C TRP A 176 10.79 2.50 -9.98
N TYR A 177 9.86 2.06 -9.12
CA TYR A 177 10.17 1.45 -7.84
C TYR A 177 10.93 0.12 -8.02
N ASN A 178 10.44 -0.75 -8.89
CA ASN A 178 11.10 -2.03 -9.20
C ASN A 178 12.47 -1.80 -9.85
N ASP A 179 12.64 -0.76 -10.66
CA ASP A 179 13.94 -0.39 -11.23
C ASP A 179 14.95 -0.01 -10.15
N GLN A 180 14.52 0.62 -9.05
CA GLN A 180 15.42 0.90 -7.93
C GLN A 180 15.89 -0.40 -7.28
N LEU A 181 14.98 -1.36 -7.04
CA LEU A 181 15.35 -2.66 -6.48
C LEU A 181 16.30 -3.43 -7.42
N CYS A 182 16.04 -3.37 -8.73
CA CYS A 182 16.91 -3.97 -9.73
C CYS A 182 18.32 -3.35 -9.69
N LYS A 183 18.42 -2.02 -9.64
CA LYS A 183 19.71 -1.32 -9.55
C LYS A 183 20.47 -1.70 -8.29
N ASP A 184 19.79 -1.74 -7.15
CA ASP A 184 20.40 -2.13 -5.87
C ASP A 184 20.98 -3.56 -5.95
N MET A 185 20.27 -4.49 -6.61
CA MET A 185 20.73 -5.87 -6.85
C MET A 185 21.71 -6.02 -8.04
N GLY A 186 22.16 -4.93 -8.68
CA GLY A 186 23.02 -5.01 -9.88
C GLY A 186 22.35 -5.63 -11.11
N CYS A 187 21.03 -5.77 -11.11
CA CYS A 187 20.24 -6.24 -12.25
C CYS A 187 20.01 -5.09 -13.24
N ASN A 188 19.90 -5.41 -14.53
CA ASN A 188 19.48 -4.40 -15.52
C ASN A 188 18.05 -3.93 -15.20
N PRO A 189 17.78 -2.62 -14.98
CA PRO A 189 16.42 -2.11 -14.74
C PRO A 189 15.55 -2.11 -15.99
N ARG A 190 16.14 -2.01 -17.19
CA ARG A 190 15.42 -2.09 -18.47
C ARG A 190 15.25 -3.56 -18.87
N ARG A 191 14.06 -4.13 -18.67
CA ARG A 191 13.80 -5.57 -18.79
C ARG A 191 13.26 -6.02 -20.14
N LYS A 192 12.79 -5.09 -20.97
CA LYS A 192 12.29 -5.34 -22.31
C LYS A 192 13.44 -5.41 -23.31
N ASN A 193 13.22 -6.18 -24.36
CA ASN A 193 14.22 -6.37 -25.41
C ASN A 193 14.09 -5.26 -26.46
N GLY A 194 14.97 -4.26 -26.35
CA GLY A 194 15.08 -3.18 -27.33
C GLY A 194 14.39 -1.88 -26.91
N PHE A 195 14.77 -0.80 -27.59
CA PHE A 195 14.36 0.57 -27.23
C PHE A 195 12.85 0.80 -27.32
N PHE A 196 12.20 0.29 -28.38
CA PHE A 196 10.77 0.47 -28.56
C PHE A 196 9.95 -0.36 -27.57
N ALA A 197 10.38 -1.59 -27.27
CA ALA A 197 9.73 -2.42 -26.29
C ALA A 197 9.75 -1.77 -24.89
N GLU A 198 10.87 -1.17 -24.50
CA GLU A 198 10.99 -0.40 -23.25
C GLU A 198 10.04 0.79 -23.14
N LEU A 199 9.69 1.41 -24.26
CA LEU A 199 8.82 2.59 -24.29
C LEU A 199 7.33 2.25 -24.34
N PHE A 200 6.98 1.17 -25.02
CA PHE A 200 5.60 0.90 -25.42
C PHE A 200 5.00 -0.38 -24.84
N GLU A 201 5.82 -1.36 -24.42
CA GLU A 201 5.29 -2.58 -23.82
C GLU A 201 4.97 -2.41 -22.34
N VAL A 202 3.94 -3.13 -21.90
CA VAL A 202 3.54 -3.15 -20.49
C VAL A 202 4.53 -4.00 -19.70
N TYR A 203 5.04 -3.44 -18.60
CA TYR A 203 5.78 -4.17 -17.59
C TYR A 203 4.85 -5.07 -16.78
N GLY A 204 5.25 -6.32 -16.59
CA GLY A 204 4.49 -7.30 -15.82
C GLY A 204 5.38 -8.26 -15.03
N PRO A 205 4.78 -9.18 -14.26
CA PRO A 205 5.52 -10.10 -13.39
C PRO A 205 6.58 -10.94 -14.12
N GLY A 206 6.30 -11.33 -15.38
CA GLY A 206 7.22 -12.11 -16.20
C GLY A 206 8.56 -11.42 -16.46
N ASP A 207 8.60 -10.09 -16.49
CA ASP A 207 9.82 -9.31 -16.71
C ASP A 207 10.82 -9.43 -15.53
N TYR A 208 10.32 -9.86 -14.37
CA TYR A 208 11.06 -10.01 -13.10
C TYR A 208 11.25 -11.47 -12.67
N ALA A 209 10.86 -12.44 -13.51
CA ALA A 209 10.95 -13.86 -13.17
C ALA A 209 12.41 -14.31 -12.97
N ASN A 210 13.29 -13.96 -13.91
CA ASN A 210 14.70 -14.38 -13.98
C ASN A 210 15.65 -13.19 -13.76
N LEU A 211 15.57 -12.57 -12.58
CA LEU A 211 16.50 -11.51 -12.20
C LEU A 211 17.86 -12.12 -11.84
N HIS A 212 18.88 -11.78 -12.62
CA HIS A 212 20.26 -12.16 -12.38
C HIS A 212 21.08 -10.87 -12.20
N PRO A 213 21.81 -10.73 -11.09
CA PRO A 213 22.87 -9.73 -10.96
C PRO A 213 23.85 -9.89 -12.12
N LYS A 214 24.32 -8.78 -12.69
CA LYS A 214 25.39 -8.81 -13.69
C LYS A 214 26.75 -9.08 -13.06
#